data_AF-A0A6N8EP41-F1
#
_entry.id   AF-A0A6N8EP41-F1
#
_cell.length_a   1.000
_cell.length_b   1.000
_cell.length_c   1.000
_cell.angle_alpha   90.00
_cell.angle_beta   90.00
_cell.angle_gamma   90.00
#
_symmetry.space_group_name_H-M   'P 1'
#
loop_
_entity.id
_entity.type
_entity.pdbx_description
1 polymer ?
#
loop_
_entity_poly.entity_id
_entity_poly.type
_entity_poly.pdbx_seq_one_letter_code
_entity_poly.pdbx_strand_id
1 'polypeptide(L)'
;MSARRPRLTCALLLKKADHTLPGWLAWHLALGVEHIAIIDAGAFDNARQISQAYQADWPISWHPVELDETLPAEKRRLELTRHALAHLRHITQELDQPDSDDESDIAENWVAILDADEYLNPEHELDSLLQKVQEDTAAIALHWRIYGTAGQLRPPPGHIVANYPWHAPESFHDHHFVRLLARLDHLAKPEALTNPHLLDLPSEAIIRADGQPYRPDDADLLVAPWQGGCIQHYICAQAHDEAELPPAMRAHYDRNEQITTPAHDKIVHMRQLANQMRESALISGLARLRELAAQQLDEKRAEWFLQDHDLTLEDHVRHDAFHYDRVRPSLEDMLALNPQVAAPYNPGRTILLRTSEGQLLECDPPEQHRPFAGFWQESIPHLLTLYTQDETPFTLGDAPCPFSMTSLRISFDPKTRSIHLPHETGHASTPLEMIPAAVPPSMLFTPLPPMDEEDGLSVRGLLLWVAGHAHTQPQDLQRALLLLSPDSAQHLRTLAPMLEEFLPRFTARPAFLP
;
A
#
# COMPACT_ATOMS: atom_id res chain seq x y z
N MET A 1 9.36 25.27 -28.65
CA MET A 1 8.80 24.01 -28.11
C MET A 1 9.92 23.01 -28.19
N SER A 2 10.43 22.59 -27.03
CA SER A 2 11.53 21.62 -26.97
C SER A 2 11.09 20.31 -27.64
N ALA A 3 11.93 19.76 -28.51
CA ALA A 3 11.69 18.47 -29.17
C ALA A 3 11.95 17.27 -28.23
N ARG A 4 12.29 17.54 -26.97
CA ARG A 4 12.65 16.54 -25.95
C ARG A 4 11.40 16.04 -25.22
N ARG A 5 11.35 14.74 -24.96
CA ARG A 5 10.30 14.14 -24.13
C ARG A 5 10.56 14.50 -22.66
N PRO A 6 9.61 15.14 -21.95
CA PRO A 6 9.79 15.41 -20.53
C PRO A 6 9.65 14.11 -19.74
N ARG A 7 10.51 13.96 -18.73
CA ARG A 7 10.51 12.86 -17.75
C ARG A 7 10.46 13.43 -16.35
N LEU A 8 9.62 12.87 -15.48
CA LEU A 8 9.58 13.24 -14.06
C LEU A 8 10.15 12.12 -13.19
N THR A 9 11.13 12.46 -12.36
CA THR A 9 11.55 11.65 -11.21
C THR A 9 11.16 12.34 -9.91
N CYS A 10 10.80 11.58 -8.89
CA CYS A 10 10.30 12.13 -7.63
C CYS A 10 11.10 11.61 -6.44
N ALA A 11 11.40 12.47 -5.48
CA ALA A 11 11.84 12.05 -4.16
C ALA A 11 10.69 12.18 -3.15
N LEU A 12 10.48 11.12 -2.38
CA LEU A 12 9.59 11.11 -1.22
C LEU A 12 10.44 11.33 0.04
N LEU A 13 10.15 12.37 0.79
CA LEU A 13 10.73 12.57 2.12
C LEU A 13 9.90 11.80 3.15
N LEU A 14 10.40 10.63 3.54
CA LEU A 14 9.74 9.73 4.45
C LEU A 14 10.23 9.96 5.88
N LYS A 15 9.34 10.40 6.75
CA LYS A 15 9.61 10.57 8.17
C LYS A 15 9.23 9.33 8.99
N LYS A 16 8.13 8.68 8.62
CA LYS A 16 7.60 7.47 9.24
C LYS A 16 6.97 6.60 8.15
N ALA A 17 7.32 5.32 8.11
CA ALA A 17 6.66 4.36 7.25
C ALA A 17 5.38 3.92 7.93
N ASP A 18 4.27 4.11 7.23
CA ASP A 18 2.97 3.65 7.64
C ASP A 18 2.24 2.96 6.48
N HIS A 19 1.03 2.54 6.76
CA HIS A 19 0.10 1.92 5.82
C HIS A 19 -0.20 2.73 4.55
N THR A 20 0.20 4.00 4.44
CA THR A 20 -0.11 4.85 3.30
C THR A 20 0.95 4.84 2.20
N LEU A 21 2.18 4.38 2.52
CA LEU A 21 3.30 4.38 1.56
C LEU A 21 2.98 3.63 0.25
N PRO A 22 2.41 2.41 0.24
CA PRO A 22 2.04 1.74 -1.01
C PRO A 22 1.07 2.54 -1.87
N GLY A 23 0.06 3.18 -1.25
CA GLY A 23 -0.89 4.02 -1.94
C GLY A 23 -0.24 5.27 -2.55
N TRP A 24 0.65 5.92 -1.79
CA TRP A 24 1.42 7.07 -2.26
C TRP A 24 2.26 6.71 -3.50
N LEU A 25 2.95 5.56 -3.46
CA LEU A 25 3.74 5.06 -4.60
C LEU A 25 2.85 4.79 -5.81
N ALA A 26 1.76 4.04 -5.63
CA ALA A 26 0.82 3.71 -6.70
C ALA A 26 0.23 4.96 -7.36
N TRP A 27 -0.13 5.98 -6.57
CA TRP A 27 -0.65 7.24 -7.09
C TRP A 27 0.35 7.93 -8.02
N HIS A 28 1.60 8.12 -7.58
CA HIS A 28 2.59 8.87 -8.35
C HIS A 28 3.09 8.09 -9.57
N LEU A 29 3.26 6.78 -9.45
CA LEU A 29 3.59 5.92 -10.60
C LEU A 29 2.45 5.91 -11.64
N ALA A 30 1.18 5.90 -11.21
CA ALA A 30 0.03 5.94 -12.12
C ALA A 30 -0.11 7.28 -12.86
N LEU A 31 0.47 8.37 -12.32
CA LEU A 31 0.57 9.66 -13.01
C LEU A 31 1.68 9.71 -14.06
N GLY A 32 2.54 8.68 -14.13
CA GLY A 32 3.68 8.63 -15.05
C GLY A 32 5.01 9.11 -14.46
N VAL A 33 5.15 9.17 -13.13
CA VAL A 33 6.48 9.36 -12.52
C VAL A 33 7.35 8.15 -12.86
N GLU A 34 8.49 8.40 -13.51
CA GLU A 34 9.34 7.32 -14.05
C GLU A 34 10.20 6.64 -12.99
N HIS A 35 10.54 7.34 -11.90
CA HIS A 35 11.26 6.73 -10.77
C HIS A 35 11.01 7.49 -9.47
N ILE A 36 10.90 6.74 -8.36
CA ILE A 36 10.69 7.29 -7.02
C ILE A 36 11.88 6.95 -6.10
N ALA A 37 12.50 7.98 -5.53
CA ALA A 37 13.51 7.86 -4.48
C ALA A 37 12.88 8.08 -3.10
N ILE A 38 12.84 7.04 -2.26
CA ILE A 38 12.37 7.10 -0.88
C ILE A 38 13.55 7.53 -0.01
N ILE A 39 13.52 8.77 0.47
CA ILE A 39 14.51 9.35 1.37
C ILE A 39 14.01 9.15 2.80
N ASP A 40 14.53 8.12 3.47
CA ASP A 40 14.04 7.66 4.76
C ASP A 40 14.84 8.27 5.91
N ALA A 41 14.18 9.13 6.69
CA ALA A 41 14.77 9.90 7.77
C ALA A 41 14.33 9.44 9.18
N GLY A 42 13.86 8.20 9.34
CA GLY A 42 13.46 7.69 10.65
C GLY A 42 12.57 6.43 10.68
N ALA A 43 12.32 5.78 9.55
CA ALA A 43 11.41 4.66 9.38
C ALA A 43 12.10 3.33 9.01
N PHE A 44 13.40 3.24 9.30
CA PHE A 44 14.36 2.31 8.69
C PHE A 44 13.84 0.89 8.46
N ASP A 45 13.35 0.18 9.48
CA ASP A 45 13.05 -1.25 9.34
C ASP A 45 11.80 -1.54 8.50
N ASN A 46 10.71 -0.80 8.73
CA ASN A 46 9.46 -0.99 8.01
C ASN A 46 9.58 -0.44 6.58
N ALA A 47 10.13 0.77 6.43
CA ALA A 47 10.34 1.38 5.12
C ALA A 47 11.24 0.51 4.25
N ARG A 48 12.34 -0.02 4.80
CA ARG A 48 13.26 -0.89 4.08
C ARG A 48 12.56 -2.15 3.59
N GLN A 49 11.83 -2.85 4.47
CA GLN A 49 11.15 -4.10 4.09
C GLN A 49 10.08 -3.87 3.03
N ILE A 50 9.27 -2.81 3.16
CA ILE A 50 8.25 -2.43 2.17
C ILE A 50 8.93 -2.05 0.85
N SER A 51 9.95 -1.21 0.90
CA SER A 51 10.65 -0.74 -0.32
C SER A 51 11.36 -1.87 -1.04
N GLN A 52 12.00 -2.79 -0.31
CA GLN A 52 12.63 -3.99 -0.89
C GLN A 52 11.61 -4.91 -1.57
N ALA A 53 10.37 -4.99 -1.07
CA ALA A 53 9.32 -5.77 -1.71
C ALA A 53 8.92 -5.20 -3.08
N TYR A 54 9.07 -3.90 -3.29
CA TYR A 54 8.72 -3.24 -4.55
C TYR A 54 9.91 -3.00 -5.49
N GLN A 55 11.10 -2.75 -4.98
CA GLN A 55 12.29 -2.38 -5.76
C GLN A 55 12.69 -3.42 -6.83
N ALA A 56 12.26 -4.68 -6.69
CA ALA A 56 12.51 -5.72 -7.69
C ALA A 56 11.68 -5.53 -8.98
N ASP A 57 10.45 -5.02 -8.86
CA ASP A 57 9.47 -4.98 -9.95
C ASP A 57 9.09 -3.55 -10.36
N TRP A 58 9.42 -2.56 -9.52
CA TRP A 58 8.97 -1.17 -9.63
C TRP A 58 10.16 -0.20 -9.62
N PRO A 59 10.08 0.94 -10.32
CA PRO A 59 11.15 1.93 -10.41
C PRO A 59 11.24 2.76 -9.13
N ILE A 60 11.65 2.09 -8.05
CA ILE A 60 11.71 2.63 -6.70
C ILE A 60 13.10 2.37 -6.15
N SER A 61 13.65 3.34 -5.43
CA SER A 61 14.90 3.18 -4.69
C SER A 61 14.73 3.69 -3.27
N TRP A 62 15.35 3.02 -2.30
CA TRP A 62 15.30 3.40 -0.89
C TRP A 62 16.67 3.83 -0.41
N HIS A 63 16.71 4.98 0.26
CA HIS A 63 17.93 5.63 0.73
C HIS A 63 17.76 6.06 2.20
N PRO A 64 18.37 5.35 3.16
CA PRO A 64 18.35 5.76 4.56
C PRO A 64 19.23 6.99 4.77
N VAL A 65 18.73 7.96 5.52
CA VAL A 65 19.45 9.17 5.89
C VAL A 65 19.44 9.34 7.40
N GLU A 66 20.62 9.24 8.00
CA GLU A 66 20.83 9.56 9.41
C GLU A 66 21.15 11.05 9.56
N LEU A 67 20.27 11.76 10.27
CA LEU A 67 20.46 13.17 10.60
C LEU A 67 20.46 13.34 12.11
N ASP A 68 21.30 14.25 12.59
CA ASP A 68 21.34 14.67 13.99
C ASP A 68 19.96 15.17 14.44
N GLU A 69 19.41 14.53 15.48
CA GLU A 69 18.09 14.84 16.05
C GLU A 69 18.02 16.23 16.68
N THR A 70 19.16 16.83 17.02
CA THR A 70 19.24 18.17 17.59
C THR A 70 19.16 19.29 16.54
N LEU A 71 19.18 18.94 15.25
CA LEU A 71 19.06 19.92 14.17
C LEU A 71 17.69 20.61 14.20
N PRO A 72 17.64 21.95 14.08
CA PRO A 72 16.39 22.66 13.83
C PRO A 72 15.66 22.11 12.60
N ALA A 73 14.32 22.13 12.63
CA ALA A 73 13.47 21.58 11.57
C ALA A 73 13.82 22.11 10.17
N GLU A 74 14.12 23.41 10.03
CA GLU A 74 14.52 24.02 8.76
C GLU A 74 15.84 23.46 8.23
N LYS A 75 16.84 23.27 9.10
CA LYS A 75 18.12 22.67 8.71
C LYS A 75 17.95 21.20 8.35
N ARG A 76 17.12 20.46 9.11
CA ARG A 76 16.80 19.07 8.80
C ARG A 76 16.14 18.97 7.42
N ARG A 77 15.17 19.83 7.12
CA ARG A 77 14.53 19.91 5.79
C ARG A 77 15.54 20.18 4.69
N LEU A 78 16.46 21.12 4.92
CA LEU A 78 17.51 21.43 3.96
C LEU A 78 18.39 20.21 3.66
N GLU A 79 18.91 19.52 4.67
CA GLU A 79 19.74 18.33 4.44
C GLU A 79 18.98 17.22 3.71
N LEU A 80 17.73 16.93 4.10
CA LEU A 80 16.90 15.95 3.40
C LEU A 80 16.69 16.31 1.93
N THR A 81 16.48 17.59 1.63
CA THR A 81 16.33 18.09 0.26
C THR A 81 17.62 17.94 -0.54
N ARG A 82 18.79 18.13 0.09
CA ARG A 82 20.10 17.87 -0.55
C ARG A 82 20.31 16.40 -0.85
N HIS A 83 19.99 15.52 0.09
CA HIS A 83 20.04 14.07 -0.12
C HIS A 83 19.11 13.66 -1.28
N ALA A 84 17.85 14.11 -1.26
CA ALA A 84 16.91 13.89 -2.34
C ALA A 84 17.49 14.31 -3.70
N LEU A 85 17.99 15.55 -3.82
CA LEU A 85 18.55 16.06 -5.07
C LEU A 85 19.78 15.27 -5.53
N ALA A 86 20.65 14.83 -4.61
CA ALA A 86 21.80 14.00 -4.95
C ALA A 86 21.37 12.66 -5.56
N HIS A 87 20.37 12.00 -4.97
CA HIS A 87 19.84 10.74 -5.48
C HIS A 87 19.09 10.89 -6.80
N LEU A 88 18.28 11.93 -6.96
CA LEU A 88 17.58 12.19 -8.22
C LEU A 88 18.56 12.46 -9.38
N ARG A 89 19.67 13.15 -9.11
CA ARG A 89 20.76 13.30 -10.09
C ARG A 89 21.38 11.97 -10.49
N HIS A 90 21.63 11.10 -9.52
CA HIS A 90 22.19 9.78 -9.79
C HIS A 90 21.25 8.92 -10.62
N ILE A 91 19.98 8.82 -10.23
CA ILE A 91 18.93 8.09 -10.96
C ILE A 91 18.84 8.60 -12.40
N THR A 92 18.76 9.92 -12.57
CA THR A 92 18.67 10.52 -13.91
C THR A 92 19.88 10.17 -14.78
N GLN A 93 21.09 10.18 -14.21
CA GLN A 93 22.30 9.77 -14.92
C GLN A 93 22.29 8.29 -15.31
N GLU A 94 21.71 7.41 -14.49
CA GLU A 94 21.56 6.00 -14.81
C GLU A 94 20.54 5.78 -15.93
N LEU A 95 19.41 6.49 -15.88
CA LEU A 95 18.38 6.43 -16.92
C LEU A 95 18.81 7.06 -18.25
N ASP A 96 19.77 7.99 -18.24
CA ASP A 96 20.35 8.60 -19.44
C ASP A 96 21.47 7.75 -20.07
N GLN A 97 21.84 6.60 -19.47
CA GLN A 97 22.81 5.71 -20.10
C GLN A 97 22.19 5.08 -21.37
N PRO A 98 22.78 5.29 -22.56
CA PRO A 98 22.15 4.88 -23.80
C PRO A 98 22.18 3.36 -23.96
N ASP A 99 20.99 2.75 -24.04
CA ASP A 99 20.81 1.41 -24.64
C ASP A 99 20.84 1.47 -26.19
N SER A 100 20.80 2.66 -26.78
CA SER A 100 20.86 2.86 -28.24
C SER A 100 21.53 4.19 -28.64
N ASP A 101 22.23 4.19 -29.78
CA ASP A 101 22.97 5.33 -30.36
C ASP A 101 22.05 6.43 -30.97
N ASP A 102 20.76 6.46 -30.65
CA ASP A 102 19.82 7.41 -31.26
C ASP A 102 19.82 8.75 -30.50
N GLU A 103 20.54 9.73 -31.06
CA GLU A 103 20.61 11.12 -30.55
C GLU A 103 19.24 11.83 -30.49
N SER A 104 18.18 11.22 -31.04
CA SER A 104 16.83 11.79 -31.08
C SER A 104 16.00 11.63 -29.79
N ASP A 105 16.48 10.89 -28.79
CA ASP A 105 15.75 10.58 -27.54
C ASP A 105 16.32 11.25 -26.28
N ILE A 106 16.87 12.46 -26.39
CA ILE A 106 17.35 13.22 -25.23
C ILE A 106 16.15 13.66 -24.39
N ALA A 107 15.94 13.04 -23.23
CA ALA A 107 14.88 13.42 -22.29
C ALA A 107 15.14 14.78 -21.63
N GLU A 108 14.07 15.51 -21.32
CA GLU A 108 14.13 16.67 -20.44
C GLU A 108 13.81 16.24 -19.01
N ASN A 109 14.80 16.40 -18.11
CA ASN A 109 14.74 15.84 -16.78
C ASN A 109 14.11 16.80 -15.77
N TRP A 110 12.90 16.46 -15.33
CA TRP A 110 12.17 17.14 -14.29
C TRP A 110 12.26 16.36 -12.96
N VAL A 111 12.26 17.09 -11.85
CA VAL A 111 12.27 16.55 -10.50
C VAL A 111 11.19 17.14 -9.62
N ALA A 112 10.66 16.34 -8.71
CA ALA A 112 9.82 16.76 -7.60
C ALA A 112 10.36 16.24 -6.27
N ILE A 113 10.22 17.01 -5.20
CA ILE A 113 10.54 16.58 -3.83
C ILE A 113 9.29 16.81 -2.99
N LEU A 114 8.65 15.72 -2.56
CA LEU A 114 7.35 15.71 -1.91
C LEU A 114 7.42 15.04 -0.54
N ASP A 115 6.56 15.48 0.36
CA ASP A 115 6.34 14.82 1.65
C ASP A 115 5.31 13.68 1.52
N ALA A 116 5.27 12.77 2.50
CA ALA A 116 4.36 11.62 2.50
C ALA A 116 2.86 12.00 2.49
N ASP A 117 2.54 13.23 2.91
CA ASP A 117 1.20 13.82 2.93
C ASP A 117 0.87 14.68 1.71
N GLU A 118 1.79 14.75 0.75
CA GLU A 118 1.66 15.53 -0.47
C GLU A 118 1.45 14.62 -1.68
N TYR A 119 0.37 14.87 -2.42
CA TYR A 119 0.02 14.11 -3.62
C TYR A 119 -0.06 15.05 -4.82
N LEU A 120 0.80 14.81 -5.81
CA LEU A 120 0.77 15.54 -7.07
C LEU A 120 -0.56 15.31 -7.77
N ASN A 121 -1.23 16.36 -8.23
CA ASN A 121 -2.50 16.24 -8.93
C ASN A 121 -2.58 17.24 -10.10
N PRO A 122 -2.02 16.89 -11.28
CA PRO A 122 -2.23 17.68 -12.49
C PRO A 122 -3.72 17.70 -12.84
N GLU A 123 -4.21 18.75 -13.50
CA GLU A 123 -5.61 18.79 -13.95
C GLU A 123 -5.86 17.75 -15.07
N HIS A 124 -4.91 17.63 -15.99
CA HIS A 124 -4.89 16.66 -17.09
C HIS A 124 -3.76 15.63 -16.88
N GLU A 125 -3.18 15.13 -17.97
CA GLU A 125 -1.99 14.28 -17.94
C GLU A 125 -0.74 15.04 -17.50
N LEU A 126 0.18 14.34 -16.81
CA LEU A 126 1.45 14.92 -16.36
C LEU A 126 2.26 15.51 -17.51
N ASP A 127 2.34 14.80 -18.64
CA ASP A 127 3.02 15.28 -19.85
C ASP A 127 2.47 16.62 -20.34
N SER A 128 1.15 16.82 -20.22
CA SER A 128 0.52 18.08 -20.64
C SER A 128 0.90 19.26 -19.75
N LEU A 129 1.25 19.02 -18.49
CA LEU A 129 1.76 20.03 -17.57
C LEU A 129 3.21 20.42 -17.93
N LEU A 130 4.03 19.43 -18.29
CA LEU A 130 5.46 19.63 -18.58
C LEU A 130 5.74 20.17 -20.00
N GLN A 131 4.96 19.77 -21.01
CA GLN A 131 5.20 20.16 -22.42
C GLN A 131 4.86 21.61 -22.76
N LYS A 132 4.06 22.29 -21.93
CA LYS A 132 3.59 23.67 -22.19
C LYS A 132 4.60 24.75 -21.77
N VAL A 133 5.78 24.34 -21.33
CA VAL A 133 6.75 25.19 -20.67
C VAL A 133 7.71 25.86 -21.69
N GLN A 134 8.06 27.11 -21.44
CA GLN A 134 9.03 27.86 -22.25
C GLN A 134 10.46 27.42 -21.93
N GLU A 135 11.40 27.56 -22.87
CA GLU A 135 12.79 27.07 -22.71
C GLU A 135 13.54 27.70 -21.52
N ASP A 136 13.18 28.93 -21.14
CA ASP A 136 13.75 29.70 -20.03
C ASP A 136 13.11 29.42 -18.67
N THR A 137 12.01 28.68 -18.64
CA THR A 137 11.35 28.31 -17.38
C THR A 137 12.15 27.22 -16.67
N ALA A 138 12.51 27.47 -15.42
CA ALA A 138 13.25 26.54 -14.58
C ALA A 138 12.34 25.61 -13.76
N ALA A 139 11.14 26.06 -13.40
CA ALA A 139 10.22 25.27 -12.59
C ALA A 139 8.75 25.66 -12.77
N ILE A 140 7.87 24.74 -12.39
CA ILE A 140 6.43 24.92 -12.24
C ILE A 140 6.10 24.87 -10.74
N ALA A 141 5.53 25.95 -10.21
CA ALA A 141 4.98 26.02 -8.88
C ALA A 141 3.55 25.48 -8.85
N LEU A 142 3.34 24.46 -8.00
CA LEU A 142 2.05 23.86 -7.72
C LEU A 142 1.62 24.27 -6.31
N HIS A 143 0.50 24.98 -6.22
CA HIS A 143 -0.06 25.41 -4.95
C HIS A 143 -0.63 24.24 -4.16
N TRP A 144 -0.47 24.32 -2.83
CA TRP A 144 -1.15 23.42 -1.92
C TRP A 144 -2.67 23.57 -2.01
N ARG A 145 -3.35 22.44 -1.84
CA ARG A 145 -4.77 22.33 -1.58
C ARG A 145 -4.94 21.52 -0.31
N ILE A 146 -5.39 22.17 0.76
CA ILE A 146 -5.34 21.59 2.10
C ILE A 146 -6.62 20.83 2.40
N TYR A 147 -6.50 19.53 2.62
CA TYR A 147 -7.60 18.61 2.88
C TYR A 147 -7.78 18.34 4.37
N GLY A 148 -9.05 18.22 4.78
CA GLY A 148 -9.44 17.84 6.12
C GLY A 148 -9.68 16.34 6.27
N THR A 149 -10.13 15.96 7.46
CA THR A 149 -10.41 14.57 7.85
C THR A 149 -11.74 14.03 7.29
N ALA A 150 -12.52 14.84 6.58
CA ALA A 150 -13.89 14.53 6.17
C ALA A 150 -14.80 14.13 7.36
N GLY A 151 -14.49 14.59 8.58
CA GLY A 151 -15.17 14.20 9.81
C GLY A 151 -14.86 12.77 10.29
N GLN A 152 -13.88 12.10 9.69
CA GLN A 152 -13.47 10.76 10.07
C GLN A 152 -12.61 10.81 11.35
N LEU A 153 -13.04 10.09 12.39
CA LEU A 153 -12.29 9.97 13.64
C LEU A 153 -11.08 9.03 13.53
N ARG A 154 -11.13 8.10 12.58
CA ARG A 154 -10.06 7.15 12.28
C ARG A 154 -9.90 7.05 10.77
N PRO A 155 -8.68 6.82 10.26
CA PRO A 155 -8.49 6.63 8.83
C PRO A 155 -9.35 5.48 8.31
N PRO A 156 -10.28 5.75 7.36
CA PRO A 156 -11.04 4.69 6.72
C PRO A 156 -10.10 3.82 5.86
N PRO A 157 -10.49 2.56 5.59
CA PRO A 157 -9.74 1.73 4.67
C PRO A 157 -9.79 2.28 3.25
N GLY A 158 -8.70 2.12 2.52
CA GLY A 158 -8.57 2.57 1.14
C GLY A 158 -7.65 3.77 0.95
N HIS A 159 -7.65 4.31 -0.28
CA HIS A 159 -6.68 5.32 -0.68
C HIS A 159 -7.08 6.71 -0.17
N ILE A 160 -6.11 7.51 0.26
CA ILE A 160 -6.38 8.81 0.91
C ILE A 160 -7.14 9.76 -0.03
N VAL A 161 -6.77 9.80 -1.31
CA VAL A 161 -7.43 10.67 -2.30
C VAL A 161 -8.90 10.29 -2.50
N ALA A 162 -9.26 9.01 -2.39
CA ALA A 162 -10.65 8.56 -2.49
C ALA A 162 -11.46 8.88 -1.22
N ASN A 163 -10.81 8.81 -0.07
CA ASN A 163 -11.46 8.87 1.24
C ASN A 163 -11.63 10.28 1.81
N TYR A 164 -10.81 11.23 1.39
CA TYR A 164 -10.79 12.59 1.95
C TYR A 164 -11.02 13.64 0.86
N PRO A 165 -12.23 13.76 0.29
CA PRO A 165 -12.50 14.72 -0.80
C PRO A 165 -12.74 16.17 -0.33
N TRP A 166 -12.74 16.40 0.98
CA TRP A 166 -13.08 17.69 1.58
C TRP A 166 -11.83 18.53 1.88
N HIS A 167 -11.85 19.80 1.46
CA HIS A 167 -10.71 20.71 1.55
C HIS A 167 -11.12 22.16 1.87
N ALA A 168 -10.12 22.99 2.14
CA ALA A 168 -10.27 24.42 2.43
C ALA A 168 -10.75 25.22 1.21
N PRO A 169 -11.45 26.36 1.39
CA PRO A 169 -11.81 27.24 0.30
C PRO A 169 -10.58 27.89 -0.36
N GLU A 170 -10.68 28.29 -1.63
CA GLU A 170 -9.57 28.94 -2.38
C GLU A 170 -8.94 30.11 -1.62
N SER A 171 -9.73 30.87 -0.86
CA SER A 171 -9.27 32.01 -0.06
C SER A 171 -8.45 31.64 1.19
N PHE A 172 -8.20 30.35 1.45
CA PHE A 172 -7.41 29.92 2.59
C PHE A 172 -5.93 30.28 2.39
N HIS A 173 -5.36 30.99 3.37
CA HIS A 173 -4.05 31.63 3.24
C HIS A 173 -2.91 30.64 2.93
N ASP A 174 -2.92 29.46 3.54
CA ASP A 174 -1.80 28.53 3.39
C ASP A 174 -1.76 27.84 2.00
N HIS A 175 -2.68 28.15 1.09
CA HIS A 175 -2.54 27.79 -0.33
C HIS A 175 -1.43 28.57 -1.06
N HIS A 176 -0.86 29.62 -0.46
CA HIS A 176 0.30 30.32 -1.03
C HIS A 176 1.57 29.46 -1.04
N PHE A 177 1.65 28.43 -0.19
CA PHE A 177 2.75 27.48 -0.22
C PHE A 177 2.71 26.62 -1.49
N VAL A 178 3.89 26.30 -1.99
CA VAL A 178 4.06 25.57 -3.24
C VAL A 178 5.05 24.41 -3.09
N ARG A 179 4.92 23.44 -3.98
CA ARG A 179 6.02 22.55 -4.38
C ARG A 179 6.39 22.84 -5.83
N LEU A 180 7.66 22.61 -6.15
CA LEU A 180 8.18 22.80 -7.49
C LEU A 180 8.29 21.47 -8.22
N LEU A 181 7.81 21.42 -9.45
CA LEU A 181 8.37 20.56 -10.48
C LEU A 181 9.51 21.37 -11.11
N ALA A 182 10.76 20.96 -10.95
CA ALA A 182 11.91 21.74 -11.40
C ALA A 182 12.74 20.98 -12.43
N ARG A 183 13.31 21.70 -13.40
CA ARG A 183 14.27 21.13 -14.34
C ARG A 183 15.60 20.90 -13.65
N LEU A 184 16.09 19.67 -13.71
CA LEU A 184 17.26 19.22 -12.96
C LEU A 184 18.58 19.91 -13.39
N ASP A 185 18.67 20.34 -14.64
CA ASP A 185 19.80 21.08 -15.22
C ASP A 185 19.85 22.54 -14.75
N HIS A 186 18.74 23.10 -14.26
CA HIS A 186 18.68 24.46 -13.71
C HIS A 186 18.95 24.51 -12.20
N LEU A 187 18.92 23.37 -11.51
CA LEU A 187 19.16 23.30 -10.07
C LEU A 187 20.66 23.40 -9.73
N ALA A 188 20.96 24.05 -8.61
CA ALA A 188 22.30 24.07 -8.03
C ALA A 188 22.77 22.66 -7.65
N LYS A 189 24.07 22.51 -7.40
CA LYS A 189 24.59 21.27 -6.80
C LYS A 189 24.02 21.10 -5.39
N PRO A 190 23.76 19.86 -4.92
CA PRO A 190 23.18 19.60 -3.60
C PRO A 190 23.89 20.36 -2.47
N GLU A 191 25.22 20.34 -2.43
CA GLU A 191 26.02 20.99 -1.38
C GLU A 191 25.91 22.53 -1.37
N ALA A 192 25.52 23.13 -2.49
CA ALA A 192 25.36 24.58 -2.62
C ALA A 192 23.94 25.06 -2.32
N LEU A 193 22.96 24.15 -2.21
CA LEU A 193 21.56 24.48 -1.98
C LEU A 193 21.37 25.16 -0.61
N THR A 194 20.64 26.28 -0.56
CA THR A 194 20.36 27.03 0.67
C THR A 194 18.88 27.15 0.99
N ASN A 195 18.00 27.19 0.00
CA ASN A 195 16.56 27.26 0.15
C ASN A 195 15.89 25.94 -0.30
N PRO A 196 15.35 25.13 0.62
CA PRO A 196 14.77 23.84 0.27
C PRO A 196 13.37 23.92 -0.35
N HIS A 197 12.70 25.08 -0.28
CA HIS A 197 11.33 25.24 -0.78
C HIS A 197 11.30 25.72 -2.23
N LEU A 198 12.14 26.71 -2.56
CA LEU A 198 12.26 27.24 -3.93
C LEU A 198 13.48 26.70 -4.69
N LEU A 199 14.25 25.81 -4.07
CA LEU A 199 15.43 25.18 -4.67
C LEU A 199 16.49 26.17 -5.19
N ASP A 200 16.61 27.32 -4.52
CA ASP A 200 17.40 28.50 -4.92
C ASP A 200 17.08 29.08 -6.31
N LEU A 201 15.93 28.72 -6.89
CA LEU A 201 15.48 29.26 -8.16
C LEU A 201 14.91 30.68 -7.98
N PRO A 202 15.24 31.62 -8.88
CA PRO A 202 14.68 32.96 -8.83
C PRO A 202 13.21 32.95 -9.31
N SER A 203 12.34 33.74 -8.69
CA SER A 203 10.89 33.73 -8.94
C SER A 203 10.51 33.97 -10.40
N GLU A 204 11.29 34.79 -11.11
CA GLU A 204 11.09 35.10 -12.52
C GLU A 204 11.29 33.92 -13.47
N ALA A 205 11.98 32.86 -13.02
CA ALA A 205 12.17 31.62 -13.78
C ALA A 205 11.11 30.56 -13.43
N ILE A 206 10.13 30.89 -12.58
CA ILE A 206 9.10 29.98 -12.10
C ILE A 206 7.75 30.43 -12.65
N ILE A 207 6.97 29.48 -13.15
CA ILE A 207 5.57 29.68 -13.55
C ILE A 207 4.63 28.90 -12.64
N ARG A 208 3.37 29.26 -12.60
CA ARG A 208 2.28 28.47 -12.04
C ARG A 208 1.88 27.35 -13.00
N ALA A 209 1.09 26.39 -12.51
CA ALA A 209 0.59 25.27 -13.31
C ALA A 209 -0.29 25.67 -14.51
N ASP A 210 -0.89 26.86 -14.49
CA ASP A 210 -1.65 27.45 -15.60
C ASP A 210 -0.77 28.18 -16.64
N GLY A 211 0.55 28.24 -16.40
CA GLY A 211 1.52 28.93 -17.25
C GLY A 211 1.73 30.42 -16.92
N GLN A 212 1.03 30.98 -15.93
CA GLN A 212 1.25 32.38 -15.51
C GLN A 212 2.54 32.50 -14.69
N PRO A 213 3.20 33.68 -14.66
CA PRO A 213 4.37 33.89 -13.81
C PRO A 213 4.07 33.66 -12.32
N TYR A 214 4.97 32.99 -11.61
CA TYR A 214 4.88 32.82 -10.16
C TYR A 214 5.29 34.12 -9.45
N ARG A 215 4.40 34.66 -8.60
CA ARG A 215 4.61 35.91 -7.87
C ARG A 215 4.34 35.70 -6.38
N PRO A 216 5.34 35.29 -5.58
CA PRO A 216 5.14 34.97 -4.16
C PRO A 216 4.72 36.18 -3.32
N ASP A 217 5.12 37.39 -3.72
CA ASP A 217 4.87 38.62 -2.97
C ASP A 217 3.50 39.27 -3.24
N ASP A 218 2.70 38.72 -4.17
CA ASP A 218 1.44 39.30 -4.64
C ASP A 218 0.24 38.43 -4.22
N ALA A 219 -0.06 38.47 -2.92
CA ALA A 219 -1.11 37.65 -2.32
C ALA A 219 -2.53 37.96 -2.84
N ASP A 220 -2.76 39.18 -3.33
CA ASP A 220 -4.05 39.63 -3.87
C ASP A 220 -4.35 39.02 -5.27
N LEU A 221 -3.38 38.34 -5.89
CA LEU A 221 -3.48 37.74 -7.23
C LEU A 221 -3.64 36.21 -7.24
N LEU A 222 -3.86 35.55 -6.10
CA LEU A 222 -4.07 34.09 -6.05
C LEU A 222 -5.47 33.67 -6.56
N VAL A 223 -5.82 34.11 -7.77
CA VAL A 223 -7.04 33.72 -8.47
C VAL A 223 -6.84 32.32 -9.06
N ALA A 224 -7.78 31.42 -8.75
CA ALA A 224 -7.79 30.03 -9.23
C ALA A 224 -6.44 29.31 -9.00
N PRO A 225 -5.95 29.17 -7.75
CA PRO A 225 -4.61 28.65 -7.44
C PRO A 225 -4.30 27.28 -8.04
N TRP A 226 -5.32 26.48 -8.32
CA TRP A 226 -5.21 25.09 -8.76
C TRP A 226 -5.46 24.87 -10.25
N GLN A 227 -5.63 25.95 -11.02
CA GLN A 227 -5.77 25.84 -12.47
C GLN A 227 -4.51 25.21 -13.08
N GLY A 228 -4.67 24.15 -13.88
CA GLY A 228 -3.58 23.34 -14.44
C GLY A 228 -3.06 22.22 -13.52
N GLY A 229 -3.18 22.37 -12.20
CA GLY A 229 -2.76 21.34 -11.24
C GLY A 229 -2.52 21.89 -9.84
N CYS A 230 -2.41 20.97 -8.86
CA CYS A 230 -2.11 21.30 -7.47
C CYS A 230 -1.35 20.18 -6.77
N ILE A 231 -0.90 20.48 -5.55
CA ILE A 231 -0.52 19.46 -4.57
C ILE A 231 -1.69 19.28 -3.60
N GLN A 232 -2.24 18.08 -3.54
CA GLN A 232 -3.22 17.73 -2.53
C GLN A 232 -2.47 17.43 -1.22
N HIS A 233 -2.76 18.17 -0.16
CA HIS A 233 -2.01 18.11 1.09
C HIS A 233 -2.90 17.62 2.24
N TYR A 234 -2.58 16.43 2.77
CA TYR A 234 -3.40 15.69 3.73
C TYR A 234 -2.86 15.72 5.17
N ILE A 235 -2.47 16.90 5.64
CA ILE A 235 -1.83 17.14 6.95
C ILE A 235 -2.56 16.43 8.09
N CYS A 236 -3.88 16.66 8.21
CA CYS A 236 -4.66 16.14 9.34
C CYS A 236 -4.93 14.63 9.26
N ALA A 237 -5.06 14.10 8.04
CA ALA A 237 -5.41 12.70 7.79
C ALA A 237 -4.22 11.76 7.97
N GLN A 238 -2.99 12.25 7.80
CA GLN A 238 -1.76 11.46 7.99
C GLN A 238 -0.97 11.79 9.27
N ALA A 239 -1.37 12.80 10.04
CA ALA A 239 -0.73 13.07 11.32
C ALA A 239 -0.96 11.93 12.31
N HIS A 240 0.13 11.38 12.87
CA HIS A 240 0.11 10.18 13.71
C HIS A 240 -0.25 10.46 15.17
N ASP A 241 0.12 11.63 15.69
CA ASP A 241 -0.05 12.00 17.09
C ASP A 241 -0.11 13.52 17.30
N GLU A 242 -0.37 13.93 18.54
CA GLU A 242 -0.43 15.35 18.93
C GLU A 242 0.95 16.04 18.96
N ALA A 243 2.05 15.28 18.98
CA ALA A 243 3.39 15.86 18.89
C ALA A 243 3.71 16.26 17.45
N GLU A 244 3.24 15.48 16.48
CA GLU A 244 3.30 15.80 15.05
C GLU A 244 2.34 16.91 14.66
N LEU A 245 1.08 16.86 15.12
CA LEU A 245 0.08 17.87 14.82
C LEU A 245 -0.67 18.31 16.10
N PRO A 246 -0.16 19.36 16.79
CA PRO A 246 -0.78 19.87 18.01
C PRO A 246 -2.23 20.32 17.78
N PRO A 247 -3.09 20.32 18.82
CA PRO A 247 -4.52 20.63 18.67
C PRO A 247 -4.83 21.96 17.97
N ALA A 248 -4.03 23.01 18.22
CA ALA A 248 -4.20 24.30 17.56
C ALA A 248 -3.92 24.24 16.05
N MET A 249 -2.89 23.49 15.64
CA MET A 249 -2.58 23.27 14.22
C MET A 249 -3.62 22.35 13.58
N ARG A 250 -4.07 21.31 14.28
CA ARG A 250 -5.15 20.44 13.78
C ARG A 250 -6.42 21.23 13.52
N ALA A 251 -6.83 22.11 14.45
CA ALA A 251 -7.98 22.98 14.24
C ALA A 251 -7.80 23.96 13.07
N HIS A 252 -6.55 24.31 12.72
CA HIS A 252 -6.23 25.16 11.59
C HIS A 252 -6.17 24.42 10.25
N TYR A 253 -5.77 23.15 10.21
CA TYR A 253 -5.60 22.40 8.96
C TYR A 253 -6.74 21.41 8.68
N ASP A 254 -7.61 21.10 9.64
CA ASP A 254 -8.76 20.21 9.43
C ASP A 254 -9.90 20.93 8.67
N ARG A 255 -9.72 21.05 7.36
CA ARG A 255 -10.54 21.87 6.47
C ARG A 255 -11.54 21.03 5.68
N ASN A 256 -12.82 21.20 5.99
CA ASN A 256 -13.92 20.39 5.46
C ASN A 256 -15.03 21.24 4.82
N GLU A 257 -14.67 22.36 4.20
CA GLU A 257 -15.62 23.37 3.74
C GLU A 257 -16.05 23.19 2.28
N GLN A 258 -15.18 22.68 1.41
CA GLN A 258 -15.45 22.44 -0.01
C GLN A 258 -15.16 20.98 -0.38
N ILE A 259 -15.88 20.47 -1.38
CA ILE A 259 -15.69 19.11 -1.88
C ILE A 259 -15.15 19.15 -3.31
N THR A 260 -14.13 18.34 -3.58
CA THR A 260 -13.71 18.01 -4.94
C THR A 260 -13.74 16.51 -5.10
N THR A 261 -14.54 16.03 -6.05
CA THR A 261 -14.54 14.62 -6.43
C THR A 261 -13.26 14.30 -7.21
N PRO A 262 -12.46 13.31 -6.80
CA PRO A 262 -11.30 12.86 -7.56
C PRO A 262 -11.70 12.43 -8.97
N ALA A 263 -10.82 12.66 -9.94
CA ALA A 263 -11.03 12.22 -11.31
C ALA A 263 -11.12 10.68 -11.36
N HIS A 264 -12.21 10.16 -11.90
CA HIS A 264 -12.55 8.73 -11.83
C HIS A 264 -11.50 7.86 -12.54
N ASP A 265 -11.06 8.30 -13.71
CA ASP A 265 -9.98 7.69 -14.51
C ASP A 265 -8.67 7.56 -13.71
N LYS A 266 -8.25 8.63 -13.03
CA LYS A 266 -7.02 8.62 -12.21
C LYS A 266 -7.12 7.65 -11.04
N ILE A 267 -8.27 7.60 -10.38
CA ILE A 267 -8.52 6.65 -9.29
C ILE A 267 -8.51 5.21 -9.80
N VAL A 268 -9.17 4.93 -10.92
CA VAL A 268 -9.19 3.59 -11.52
C VAL A 268 -7.79 3.15 -11.92
N HIS A 269 -7.03 4.02 -12.60
CA HIS A 269 -5.66 3.71 -13.00
C HIS A 269 -4.74 3.47 -11.80
N MET A 270 -4.82 4.31 -10.76
CA MET A 270 -4.10 4.10 -9.52
C MET A 270 -4.46 2.76 -8.86
N ARG A 271 -5.75 2.39 -8.80
CA ARG A 271 -6.18 1.11 -8.19
C ARG A 271 -5.66 -0.10 -8.96
N GLN A 272 -5.66 -0.03 -10.29
CA GLN A 272 -5.09 -1.08 -11.15
C GLN A 272 -3.60 -1.25 -10.86
N LEU A 273 -2.85 -0.14 -10.82
CA LEU A 273 -1.43 -0.18 -10.49
C LEU A 273 -1.18 -0.67 -9.06
N ALA A 274 -1.97 -0.20 -8.09
CA ALA A 274 -1.89 -0.66 -6.71
C ALA A 274 -2.13 -2.17 -6.59
N ASN A 275 -3.04 -2.75 -7.40
CA ASN A 275 -3.24 -4.20 -7.44
C ASN A 275 -2.03 -4.95 -7.99
N GLN A 276 -1.35 -4.41 -9.01
CA GLN A 276 -0.09 -4.98 -9.49
C GLN A 276 1.01 -4.89 -8.43
N MET A 277 1.12 -3.77 -7.73
CA MET A 277 2.08 -3.63 -6.62
C MET A 277 1.77 -4.63 -5.49
N ARG A 278 0.48 -4.84 -5.18
CA ARG A 278 0.01 -5.84 -4.21
C ARG A 278 0.37 -7.28 -4.61
N GLU A 279 0.49 -7.58 -5.90
CA GLU A 279 1.01 -8.87 -6.36
C GLU A 279 2.47 -9.05 -5.94
N SER A 280 3.34 -8.05 -6.20
CA SER A 280 4.73 -8.03 -5.72
C SER A 280 4.78 -8.19 -4.19
N ALA A 281 3.94 -7.44 -3.46
CA ALA A 281 3.89 -7.51 -2.00
C ALA A 281 3.51 -8.92 -1.48
N LEU A 282 2.54 -9.61 -2.10
CA LEU A 282 2.19 -10.98 -1.72
C LEU A 282 3.29 -11.98 -2.05
N ILE A 283 3.97 -11.83 -3.20
CA ILE A 283 5.09 -12.70 -3.60
C ILE A 283 6.24 -12.55 -2.61
N SER A 284 6.69 -11.32 -2.36
CA SER A 284 7.75 -11.02 -1.40
C SER A 284 7.37 -11.41 0.03
N GLY A 285 6.11 -11.15 0.43
CA GLY A 285 5.59 -11.53 1.73
C GLY A 285 5.57 -13.04 1.92
N LEU A 286 5.11 -13.81 0.93
CA LEU A 286 5.15 -15.28 0.98
C LEU A 286 6.58 -15.82 1.08
N ALA A 287 7.52 -15.25 0.31
CA ALA A 287 8.94 -15.60 0.42
C ALA A 287 9.47 -15.34 1.83
N ARG A 288 9.16 -14.17 2.41
CA ARG A 288 9.54 -13.82 3.78
C ARG A 288 8.95 -14.79 4.82
N LEU A 289 7.69 -15.15 4.69
CA LEU A 289 7.06 -16.12 5.60
C LEU A 289 7.69 -17.51 5.48
N ARG A 290 8.11 -17.94 4.28
CA ARG A 290 8.85 -19.19 4.10
C ARG A 290 10.21 -19.16 4.81
N GLU A 291 10.94 -18.05 4.75
CA GLU A 291 12.19 -17.89 5.50
C GLU A 291 11.97 -18.00 7.01
N LEU A 292 10.99 -17.27 7.54
CA LEU A 292 10.64 -17.30 8.96
C LEU A 292 10.19 -18.70 9.40
N ALA A 293 9.39 -19.38 8.57
CA ALA A 293 8.94 -20.74 8.84
C ALA A 293 10.11 -21.74 8.84
N ALA A 294 11.06 -21.60 7.92
CA ALA A 294 12.27 -22.43 7.88
C ALA A 294 13.12 -22.24 9.15
N GLN A 295 13.32 -21.00 9.61
CA GLN A 295 14.03 -20.69 10.85
C GLN A 295 13.37 -21.37 12.07
N GLN A 296 12.04 -21.27 12.19
CA GLN A 296 11.30 -21.93 13.28
C GLN A 296 11.39 -23.46 13.23
N LEU A 297 11.41 -24.04 12.02
CA LEU A 297 11.58 -25.48 11.87
C LEU A 297 12.98 -25.94 12.26
N ASP A 298 14.01 -25.17 11.92
CA ASP A 298 15.40 -25.48 12.30
C ASP A 298 15.60 -25.37 13.82
N GLU A 299 15.00 -24.36 14.46
CA GLU A 299 14.97 -24.24 15.93
C GLU A 299 14.28 -25.46 16.57
N LYS A 300 13.09 -25.83 16.09
CA LYS A 300 12.38 -27.03 16.58
C LYS A 300 13.19 -28.31 16.36
N ARG A 301 13.90 -28.42 15.24
CA ARG A 301 14.74 -29.56 14.94
C ARG A 301 15.91 -29.63 15.93
N ALA A 302 16.53 -28.49 16.24
CA ALA A 302 17.58 -28.42 17.27
C ALA A 302 17.05 -28.78 18.67
N GLU A 303 15.88 -28.26 19.06
CA GLU A 303 15.21 -28.62 20.32
C GLU A 303 14.88 -30.11 20.39
N TRP A 304 14.37 -30.70 19.32
CA TRP A 304 14.07 -32.13 19.24
C TRP A 304 15.32 -32.99 19.45
N PHE A 305 16.46 -32.59 18.87
CA PHE A 305 17.74 -33.27 19.09
C PHE A 305 18.28 -33.07 20.51
N LEU A 306 18.03 -31.92 21.16
CA LEU A 306 18.46 -31.64 22.53
C LEU A 306 17.58 -32.32 23.58
N GLN A 307 16.27 -32.42 23.35
CA GLN A 307 15.32 -33.12 24.22
C GLN A 307 15.44 -34.64 24.17
N ASP A 308 16.43 -35.18 23.45
CA ASP A 308 16.91 -36.56 23.55
C ASP A 308 17.60 -36.84 24.90
N HIS A 309 16.99 -36.37 26.00
CA HIS A 309 17.39 -36.61 27.38
C HIS A 309 16.74 -37.87 27.97
N ASP A 310 15.97 -38.60 27.17
CA ASP A 310 15.33 -39.87 27.53
C ASP A 310 16.31 -41.06 27.34
N LEU A 311 17.59 -40.83 27.63
CA LEU A 311 18.72 -41.77 27.51
C LEU A 311 18.61 -43.01 28.43
N THR A 312 17.47 -43.18 29.12
CA THR A 312 17.27 -44.24 30.12
C THR A 312 16.40 -45.40 29.63
N LEU A 313 15.63 -45.23 28.55
CA LEU A 313 14.79 -46.28 27.98
C LEU A 313 15.39 -46.80 26.69
N GLU A 314 15.77 -48.07 26.69
CA GLU A 314 16.31 -48.77 25.52
C GLU A 314 15.26 -48.87 24.40
N ASP A 315 15.66 -48.60 23.15
CA ASP A 315 14.74 -48.64 22.00
C ASP A 315 14.27 -50.06 21.65
N HIS A 316 15.02 -51.07 22.09
CA HIS A 316 14.71 -52.48 21.89
C HIS A 316 14.88 -53.25 23.20
N VAL A 317 13.77 -53.73 23.77
CA VAL A 317 13.82 -54.55 24.99
C VAL A 317 13.19 -55.91 24.75
N ARG A 318 13.95 -56.95 25.11
CA ARG A 318 13.47 -58.33 25.17
C ARG A 318 13.53 -58.83 26.61
N HIS A 319 12.35 -59.08 27.17
CA HIS A 319 12.18 -59.73 28.47
C HIS A 319 11.54 -61.11 28.29
N ASP A 320 11.68 -61.98 29.29
CA ASP A 320 11.14 -63.35 29.25
C ASP A 320 9.61 -63.44 29.01
N ALA A 321 8.87 -62.36 29.30
CA ALA A 321 7.41 -62.31 29.19
C ALA A 321 6.88 -61.39 28.09
N PHE A 322 7.72 -60.50 27.51
CA PHE A 322 7.31 -59.57 26.46
C PHE A 322 8.52 -59.03 25.69
N HIS A 323 8.27 -58.56 24.47
CA HIS A 323 9.19 -57.75 23.70
C HIS A 323 8.51 -56.44 23.33
N TYR A 324 9.27 -55.35 23.22
CA TYR A 324 8.79 -54.14 22.57
C TYR A 324 9.90 -53.46 21.78
N ASP A 325 9.50 -52.84 20.67
CA ASP A 325 10.30 -51.91 19.89
C ASP A 325 9.69 -50.53 20.06
N ARG A 326 10.48 -49.57 20.53
CA ARG A 326 10.02 -48.20 20.71
C ARG A 326 9.95 -47.51 19.35
N VAL A 327 8.74 -47.24 18.86
CA VAL A 327 8.54 -46.40 17.68
C VAL A 327 8.53 -44.94 18.12
N ARG A 328 9.54 -44.16 17.68
CA ARG A 328 9.59 -42.72 17.91
C ARG A 328 9.10 -42.03 16.63
N PRO A 329 8.06 -41.19 16.71
CA PRO A 329 7.68 -40.35 15.58
C PRO A 329 8.88 -39.47 15.20
N SER A 330 9.22 -39.41 13.93
CA SER A 330 10.15 -38.41 13.43
C SER A 330 9.56 -37.00 13.62
N LEU A 331 10.40 -35.96 13.51
CA LEU A 331 9.89 -34.59 13.45
C LEU A 331 8.87 -34.43 12.31
N GLU A 332 9.06 -35.12 11.19
CA GLU A 332 8.13 -35.16 10.07
C GLU A 332 6.79 -35.78 10.46
N ASP A 333 6.80 -36.92 11.17
CA ASP A 333 5.58 -37.55 11.68
C ASP A 333 4.84 -36.64 12.68
N MET A 334 5.58 -35.98 13.57
CA MET A 334 5.02 -35.03 14.53
C MET A 334 4.39 -33.82 13.84
N LEU A 335 5.01 -33.33 12.77
CA LEU A 335 4.47 -32.24 11.95
C LEU A 335 3.26 -32.69 11.14
N ALA A 336 3.25 -33.91 10.59
CA ALA A 336 2.11 -34.46 9.85
C ALA A 336 0.85 -34.62 10.72
N LEU A 337 1.02 -34.79 12.04
CA LEU A 337 -0.08 -34.80 13.02
C LEU A 337 -0.51 -33.41 13.46
N ASN A 338 0.25 -32.36 13.11
CA ASN A 338 -0.10 -30.99 13.45
C ASN A 338 -1.21 -30.49 12.51
N PRO A 339 -2.35 -30.02 13.03
CA PRO A 339 -3.49 -29.61 12.22
C PRO A 339 -3.21 -28.35 11.37
N GLN A 340 -2.15 -27.58 11.67
CA GLN A 340 -1.72 -26.47 10.82
C GLN A 340 -0.98 -26.93 9.57
N VAL A 341 -0.21 -28.02 9.69
CA VAL A 341 0.55 -28.63 8.59
C VAL A 341 -0.38 -29.51 7.74
N ALA A 342 -1.23 -30.30 8.39
CA ALA A 342 -2.22 -31.17 7.76
C ALA A 342 -3.63 -30.57 7.88
N ALA A 343 -3.82 -29.39 7.29
CA ALA A 343 -5.08 -28.67 7.37
C ALA A 343 -6.24 -29.50 6.77
N PRO A 344 -7.40 -29.60 7.46
CA PRO A 344 -8.51 -30.42 7.00
C PRO A 344 -9.14 -29.82 5.73
N TYR A 345 -9.38 -30.66 4.73
CA TYR A 345 -10.12 -30.24 3.54
C TYR A 345 -11.61 -30.07 3.85
N ASN A 346 -12.11 -28.86 3.65
CA ASN A 346 -13.54 -28.54 3.75
C ASN A 346 -14.06 -28.10 2.37
N PRO A 347 -15.11 -28.74 1.82
CA PRO A 347 -15.61 -28.40 0.50
C PRO A 347 -16.22 -26.98 0.49
N GLY A 348 -15.78 -26.16 -0.46
CA GLY A 348 -16.39 -24.86 -0.73
C GLY A 348 -17.50 -24.92 -1.76
N ARG A 349 -18.23 -23.82 -1.89
CA ARG A 349 -19.28 -23.62 -2.89
C ARG A 349 -18.99 -22.35 -3.67
N THR A 350 -19.26 -22.40 -4.96
CA THR A 350 -19.30 -21.19 -5.79
C THR A 350 -20.62 -20.48 -5.59
N ILE A 351 -20.57 -19.17 -5.44
CA ILE A 351 -21.73 -18.30 -5.26
C ILE A 351 -21.69 -17.12 -6.22
N LEU A 352 -22.84 -16.48 -6.42
CA LEU A 352 -22.96 -15.13 -6.97
C LEU A 352 -23.51 -14.21 -5.88
N LEU A 353 -23.22 -12.92 -5.98
CA LEU A 353 -23.77 -11.90 -5.09
C LEU A 353 -24.87 -11.12 -5.80
N ARG A 354 -26.01 -10.92 -5.12
CA ARG A 354 -27.17 -10.21 -5.65
C ARG A 354 -27.68 -9.14 -4.68
N THR A 355 -28.00 -7.96 -5.18
CA THR A 355 -28.64 -6.88 -4.39
C THR A 355 -30.11 -7.17 -4.10
N SER A 356 -30.71 -6.40 -3.20
CA SER A 356 -32.17 -6.46 -2.92
C SER A 356 -33.03 -6.19 -4.16
N GLU A 357 -32.52 -5.42 -5.11
CA GLU A 357 -33.19 -5.06 -6.37
C GLU A 357 -33.06 -6.17 -7.43
N GLY A 358 -32.34 -7.25 -7.12
CA GLY A 358 -32.16 -8.39 -8.00
C GLY A 358 -30.98 -8.26 -8.97
N GLN A 359 -30.17 -7.21 -8.85
CA GLN A 359 -28.98 -7.01 -9.69
C GLN A 359 -27.82 -7.85 -9.16
N LEU A 360 -27.08 -8.49 -10.06
CA LEU A 360 -25.85 -9.17 -9.68
C LEU A 360 -24.74 -8.14 -9.44
N LEU A 361 -23.83 -8.44 -8.52
CA LEU A 361 -22.62 -7.64 -8.36
C LEU A 361 -21.69 -7.89 -9.55
N GLU A 362 -21.34 -6.83 -10.28
CA GLU A 362 -20.55 -6.88 -11.51
C GLU A 362 -19.14 -6.33 -11.30
N CYS A 363 -18.20 -6.74 -12.15
CA CYS A 363 -16.81 -6.28 -12.13
C CYS A 363 -16.69 -4.84 -12.66
N ASP A 364 -15.76 -4.05 -12.10
CA ASP A 364 -15.43 -2.73 -12.64
C ASP A 364 -14.51 -2.83 -13.88
N PRO A 365 -14.75 -2.02 -14.94
CA PRO A 365 -15.89 -1.12 -15.10
C PRO A 365 -17.18 -1.89 -15.47
N PRO A 366 -18.36 -1.45 -14.99
CA PRO A 366 -19.64 -2.16 -15.12
C PRO A 366 -20.12 -2.35 -16.57
N GLU A 367 -19.46 -1.72 -17.54
CA GLU A 367 -19.81 -1.81 -18.97
C GLU A 367 -19.61 -3.21 -19.59
N GLN A 368 -18.93 -4.12 -18.90
CA GLN A 368 -18.76 -5.50 -19.36
C GLN A 368 -19.87 -6.46 -18.91
N HIS A 369 -20.75 -6.07 -17.97
CA HIS A 369 -21.84 -6.89 -17.42
C HIS A 369 -21.43 -8.32 -17.02
N ARG A 370 -20.26 -8.46 -16.36
CA ARG A 370 -19.77 -9.76 -15.90
C ARG A 370 -19.96 -9.88 -14.38
N PRO A 371 -20.84 -10.78 -13.90
CA PRO A 371 -21.04 -10.95 -12.47
C PRO A 371 -19.82 -11.61 -11.82
N PHE A 372 -19.46 -11.15 -10.62
CA PHE A 372 -18.42 -11.80 -9.81
C PHE A 372 -18.84 -13.21 -9.43
N ALA A 373 -17.92 -14.16 -9.60
CA ALA A 373 -18.00 -15.43 -8.92
C ALA A 373 -17.38 -15.30 -7.53
N GLY A 374 -18.00 -15.92 -6.54
CA GLY A 374 -17.49 -16.02 -5.18
C GLY A 374 -17.18 -17.47 -4.81
N PHE A 375 -16.16 -17.69 -4.00
CA PHE A 375 -15.88 -18.95 -3.33
C PHE A 375 -16.09 -18.78 -1.84
N TRP A 376 -16.94 -19.62 -1.27
CA TRP A 376 -17.33 -19.56 0.14
C TRP A 376 -17.36 -20.94 0.78
N GLN A 377 -16.96 -21.04 2.04
CA GLN A 377 -16.89 -22.29 2.81
C GLN A 377 -17.69 -22.16 4.10
N GLU A 378 -18.55 -23.14 4.38
CA GLU A 378 -19.38 -23.14 5.59
C GLU A 378 -18.55 -23.27 6.88
N SER A 379 -17.38 -23.92 6.79
CA SER A 379 -16.42 -24.02 7.91
C SER A 379 -15.77 -22.69 8.28
N ILE A 380 -15.77 -21.70 7.38
CA ILE A 380 -15.18 -20.36 7.57
C ILE A 380 -16.17 -19.32 7.02
N PRO A 381 -17.33 -19.14 7.67
CA PRO A 381 -18.47 -18.43 7.06
C PRO A 381 -18.23 -16.93 6.85
N HIS A 382 -17.20 -16.36 7.50
CA HIS A 382 -16.83 -14.96 7.40
C HIS A 382 -15.84 -14.66 6.27
N LEU A 383 -15.29 -15.67 5.60
CA LEU A 383 -14.34 -15.48 4.50
C LEU A 383 -15.07 -15.67 3.17
N LEU A 384 -14.96 -14.67 2.30
CA LEU A 384 -15.46 -14.72 0.93
C LEU A 384 -14.34 -14.33 -0.03
N THR A 385 -14.09 -15.14 -1.04
CA THR A 385 -13.13 -14.82 -2.10
C THR A 385 -13.89 -14.55 -3.39
N LEU A 386 -13.79 -13.35 -3.93
CA LEU A 386 -14.38 -12.95 -5.22
C LEU A 386 -13.32 -12.99 -6.32
N TYR A 387 -13.71 -13.44 -7.51
CA TYR A 387 -12.82 -13.56 -8.67
C TYR A 387 -13.60 -13.48 -9.99
N THR A 388 -12.88 -13.22 -11.07
CA THR A 388 -13.37 -13.32 -12.44
C THR A 388 -13.11 -14.72 -12.99
N GLN A 389 -14.09 -15.29 -13.69
CA GLN A 389 -13.97 -16.65 -14.27
C GLN A 389 -12.98 -16.72 -15.43
N ASP A 390 -12.72 -15.60 -16.08
CA ASP A 390 -11.80 -15.44 -17.21
C ASP A 390 -10.47 -14.80 -16.82
N GLU A 391 -10.21 -14.63 -15.51
CA GLU A 391 -9.00 -14.03 -14.95
C GLU A 391 -8.77 -12.57 -15.38
N THR A 392 -9.78 -11.89 -15.92
CA THR A 392 -9.69 -10.46 -16.26
C THR A 392 -9.44 -9.64 -15.00
N PRO A 393 -8.43 -8.75 -14.98
CA PRO A 393 -8.18 -7.84 -13.87
C PRO A 393 -9.39 -6.96 -13.57
N PHE A 394 -9.63 -6.70 -12.29
CA PHE A 394 -10.71 -5.82 -11.84
C PHE A 394 -10.30 -5.01 -10.62
N THR A 395 -11.11 -4.01 -10.31
CA THR A 395 -11.07 -3.28 -9.03
C THR A 395 -12.41 -3.47 -8.31
N LEU A 396 -12.39 -3.39 -6.98
CA LEU A 396 -13.61 -3.39 -6.16
C LEU A 396 -13.45 -2.33 -5.07
N GLY A 397 -13.81 -1.10 -5.40
CA GLY A 397 -13.43 0.05 -4.58
C GLY A 397 -11.92 0.06 -4.33
N ASP A 398 -11.51 0.26 -3.08
CA ASP A 398 -10.12 0.19 -2.63
C ASP A 398 -9.74 -1.17 -2.02
N ALA A 399 -10.61 -2.19 -2.12
CA ALA A 399 -10.26 -3.52 -1.65
C ALA A 399 -9.07 -4.11 -2.45
N PRO A 400 -8.17 -4.85 -1.79
CA PRO A 400 -7.02 -5.45 -2.46
C PRO A 400 -7.48 -6.54 -3.43
N CYS A 401 -7.26 -6.34 -4.74
CA CYS A 401 -7.65 -7.28 -5.80
C CYS A 401 -6.45 -7.79 -6.64
N PRO A 402 -5.32 -8.24 -6.05
CA PRO A 402 -4.20 -8.80 -6.80
C PRO A 402 -4.60 -10.11 -7.50
N PHE A 403 -3.96 -10.43 -8.63
CA PHE A 403 -4.19 -11.66 -9.40
C PHE A 403 -5.66 -11.88 -9.78
N SER A 404 -6.37 -10.80 -10.10
CA SER A 404 -7.80 -10.86 -10.46
C SER A 404 -8.66 -11.56 -9.41
N MET A 405 -8.34 -11.34 -8.12
CA MET A 405 -9.02 -11.96 -6.99
C MET A 405 -8.99 -11.04 -5.78
N THR A 406 -10.08 -11.01 -5.00
CA THR A 406 -10.10 -10.36 -3.69
C THR A 406 -10.65 -11.30 -2.64
N SER A 407 -9.97 -11.36 -1.49
CA SER A 407 -10.45 -12.09 -0.32
C SER A 407 -10.93 -11.07 0.71
N LEU A 408 -12.12 -11.30 1.25
CA LEU A 408 -12.85 -10.35 2.07
C LEU A 408 -13.34 -11.03 3.35
N ARG A 409 -13.26 -10.29 4.46
CA ARG A 409 -13.94 -10.65 5.70
C ARG A 409 -15.34 -10.06 5.70
N ILE A 410 -16.34 -10.87 5.40
CA ILE A 410 -17.75 -10.46 5.33
C ILE A 410 -18.45 -10.57 6.68
N SER A 411 -19.49 -9.74 6.87
CA SER A 411 -20.44 -9.90 7.98
C SER A 411 -21.76 -10.43 7.47
N PHE A 412 -22.44 -11.23 8.29
CA PHE A 412 -23.73 -11.83 7.97
C PHE A 412 -24.80 -11.28 8.92
N ASP A 413 -25.89 -10.74 8.36
CA ASP A 413 -27.07 -10.35 9.12
C ASP A 413 -28.10 -11.50 9.11
N PRO A 414 -28.30 -12.19 10.25
CA PRO A 414 -29.24 -13.31 10.33
C PRO A 414 -30.71 -12.89 10.17
N LYS A 415 -31.06 -11.62 10.41
CA LYS A 415 -32.44 -11.14 10.30
C LYS A 415 -32.86 -10.99 8.85
N THR A 416 -32.02 -10.36 8.05
CA THR A 416 -32.25 -10.14 6.62
C THR A 416 -31.73 -11.28 5.75
N ARG A 417 -30.93 -12.19 6.32
CA ARG A 417 -30.20 -13.24 5.61
C ARG A 417 -29.30 -12.69 4.50
N SER A 418 -28.77 -11.50 4.73
CA SER A 418 -27.86 -10.80 3.81
C SER A 418 -26.44 -10.79 4.36
N ILE A 419 -25.48 -10.60 3.46
CA ILE A 419 -24.09 -10.32 3.80
C ILE A 419 -23.79 -8.85 3.51
N HIS A 420 -22.81 -8.31 4.24
CA HIS A 420 -22.22 -7.01 3.96
C HIS A 420 -20.74 -7.17 3.68
N LEU A 421 -20.30 -6.53 2.60
CA LEU A 421 -18.88 -6.44 2.24
C LEU A 421 -18.18 -5.36 3.08
N PRO A 422 -16.84 -5.42 3.20
CA PRO A 422 -16.06 -4.37 3.87
C PRO A 422 -16.26 -2.98 3.27
N HIS A 423 -16.02 -1.93 4.05
CA HIS A 423 -16.25 -0.53 3.64
C HIS A 423 -15.47 -0.13 2.39
N GLU A 424 -14.22 -0.56 2.32
CA GLU A 424 -13.30 -0.33 1.19
C GLU A 424 -13.82 -0.86 -0.14
N THR A 425 -14.76 -1.81 -0.15
CA THR A 425 -15.36 -2.28 -1.40
C THR A 425 -16.26 -1.25 -2.07
N GLY A 426 -16.69 -0.20 -1.35
CA GLY A 426 -17.74 0.72 -1.79
C GLY A 426 -19.16 0.15 -1.65
N HIS A 427 -19.31 -1.10 -1.20
CA HIS A 427 -20.60 -1.80 -1.11
C HIS A 427 -21.05 -2.09 0.33
N ALA A 428 -20.40 -1.57 1.37
CA ALA A 428 -20.76 -1.90 2.75
C ALA A 428 -22.21 -1.57 3.14
N SER A 429 -22.79 -0.54 2.55
CA SER A 429 -24.19 -0.14 2.76
C SER A 429 -25.19 -0.95 1.93
N THR A 430 -24.72 -1.82 1.03
CA THR A 430 -25.56 -2.60 0.12
C THR A 430 -25.73 -4.01 0.70
N PRO A 431 -26.93 -4.40 1.15
CA PRO A 431 -27.18 -5.78 1.56
C PRO A 431 -27.14 -6.70 0.35
N LEU A 432 -26.37 -7.79 0.44
CA LEU A 432 -26.20 -8.76 -0.64
C LEU A 432 -26.67 -10.16 -0.23
N GLU A 433 -27.26 -10.89 -1.16
CA GLU A 433 -27.63 -12.29 -1.00
C GLU A 433 -26.60 -13.19 -1.71
N MET A 434 -26.19 -14.28 -1.03
CA MET A 434 -25.34 -15.31 -1.61
C MET A 434 -26.20 -16.34 -2.36
N ILE A 435 -26.03 -16.42 -3.67
CA ILE A 435 -26.78 -17.36 -4.53
C ILE A 435 -25.86 -18.50 -4.94
N PRO A 436 -26.15 -19.76 -4.60
CA PRO A 436 -25.36 -20.90 -5.06
C PRO A 436 -25.29 -20.95 -6.59
N ALA A 437 -24.08 -21.09 -7.12
CA ALA A 437 -23.83 -21.22 -8.54
C ALA A 437 -23.27 -22.63 -8.86
N ALA A 438 -23.76 -23.24 -9.93
CA ALA A 438 -23.30 -24.55 -10.40
C ALA A 438 -22.02 -24.45 -11.26
N VAL A 439 -21.18 -23.45 -11.01
CA VAL A 439 -19.94 -23.20 -11.76
C VAL A 439 -18.77 -23.60 -10.85
N PRO A 440 -17.82 -24.43 -11.30
CA PRO A 440 -16.64 -24.72 -10.50
C PRO A 440 -15.80 -23.45 -10.27
N PRO A 441 -15.01 -23.37 -9.19
CA PRO A 441 -14.05 -22.29 -9.06
C PRO A 441 -13.00 -22.36 -10.17
N SER A 442 -12.53 -21.19 -10.63
CA SER A 442 -11.50 -21.09 -11.67
C SER A 442 -10.15 -21.65 -11.21
N MET A 443 -9.94 -21.75 -9.90
CA MET A 443 -8.72 -22.28 -9.29
C MET A 443 -9.02 -23.23 -8.11
N LEU A 444 -8.07 -24.12 -7.83
CA LEU A 444 -8.10 -24.97 -6.66
C LEU A 444 -7.44 -24.24 -5.49
N PHE A 445 -8.19 -24.11 -4.41
CA PHE A 445 -7.75 -23.43 -3.20
C PHE A 445 -7.09 -24.40 -2.23
N THR A 446 -5.93 -24.02 -1.70
CA THR A 446 -5.25 -24.77 -0.63
C THR A 446 -6.14 -24.76 0.62
N PRO A 447 -6.27 -25.90 1.34
CA PRO A 447 -6.95 -25.96 2.62
C PRO A 447 -6.37 -24.96 3.61
N LEU A 448 -7.24 -24.20 4.27
CA LEU A 448 -6.81 -23.17 5.20
C LEU A 448 -6.52 -23.75 6.59
N PRO A 449 -5.53 -23.22 7.31
CA PRO A 449 -5.20 -23.67 8.66
C PRO A 449 -6.37 -23.41 9.62
N PRO A 450 -6.67 -24.34 10.54
CA PRO A 450 -7.61 -24.07 11.62
C PRO A 450 -7.10 -22.97 12.55
N MET A 451 -8.04 -22.29 13.20
CA MET A 451 -7.74 -21.32 14.26
C MET A 451 -7.10 -22.05 15.46
N ASP A 452 -6.00 -21.50 15.98
CA ASP A 452 -5.28 -22.01 17.15
C ASP A 452 -5.16 -20.99 18.30
N GLU A 453 -5.77 -19.82 18.15
CA GLU A 453 -6.03 -18.83 19.20
C GLU A 453 -7.55 -18.63 19.39
N GLU A 454 -7.94 -18.00 20.51
CA GLU A 454 -9.36 -17.75 20.83
C GLU A 454 -10.07 -16.93 19.75
N ASP A 455 -9.38 -15.93 19.21
CA ASP A 455 -9.93 -14.96 18.25
C ASP A 455 -9.36 -15.11 16.82
N GLY A 456 -8.72 -16.24 16.50
CA GLY A 456 -8.25 -16.51 15.13
C GLY A 456 -7.03 -17.42 15.02
N LEU A 457 -6.30 -17.26 13.92
CA LEU A 457 -5.06 -17.93 13.60
C LEU A 457 -3.87 -17.16 14.20
N SER A 458 -2.95 -17.89 14.82
CA SER A 458 -1.68 -17.35 15.31
C SER A 458 -0.67 -17.16 14.18
N VAL A 459 0.28 -16.23 14.33
CA VAL A 459 1.43 -16.13 13.41
C VAL A 459 2.18 -17.47 13.35
N ARG A 460 2.31 -18.17 14.47
CA ARG A 460 2.97 -19.48 14.53
C ARG A 460 2.22 -20.52 13.71
N GLY A 461 0.90 -20.55 13.81
CA GLY A 461 0.03 -21.44 13.04
C GLY A 461 0.12 -21.17 11.55
N LEU A 462 0.11 -19.89 11.15
CA LEU A 462 0.34 -19.48 9.77
C LEU A 462 1.70 -19.96 9.24
N LEU A 463 2.78 -19.77 10.00
CA LEU A 463 4.13 -20.20 9.58
C LEU A 463 4.24 -21.72 9.47
N LEU A 464 3.63 -22.48 10.38
CA LEU A 464 3.55 -23.95 10.26
C LEU A 464 2.75 -24.39 9.04
N TRP A 465 1.66 -23.68 8.72
CA TRP A 465 0.90 -23.94 7.51
C TRP A 465 1.70 -23.66 6.24
N VAL A 466 2.41 -22.53 6.16
CA VAL A 466 3.31 -22.21 5.04
C VAL A 466 4.41 -23.26 4.90
N ALA A 467 4.97 -23.76 6.01
CA ALA A 467 5.96 -24.82 6.00
C ALA A 467 5.41 -26.16 5.50
N GLY A 468 4.17 -26.51 5.88
CA GLY A 468 3.51 -27.75 5.46
C GLY A 468 3.04 -27.74 4.01
N HIS A 469 2.85 -26.56 3.42
CA HIS A 469 2.27 -26.37 2.10
C HIS A 469 3.26 -25.64 1.19
N ALA A 470 4.33 -26.35 0.77
CA ALA A 470 5.38 -25.77 -0.07
C ALA A 470 4.84 -25.13 -1.37
N HIS A 471 3.73 -25.63 -1.90
CA HIS A 471 3.09 -25.15 -3.13
C HIS A 471 2.05 -24.04 -2.93
N THR A 472 1.89 -23.51 -1.71
CA THR A 472 1.02 -22.36 -1.42
C THR A 472 1.29 -21.24 -2.41
N GLN A 473 0.21 -20.75 -3.02
CA GLN A 473 0.25 -19.62 -3.95
C GLN A 473 -0.06 -18.30 -3.21
N PRO A 474 0.31 -17.14 -3.76
CA PRO A 474 -0.07 -15.83 -3.22
C PRO A 474 -1.57 -15.67 -2.91
N GLN A 475 -2.44 -16.25 -3.75
CA GLN A 475 -3.89 -16.25 -3.58
C GLN A 475 -4.32 -17.01 -2.31
N ASP A 476 -3.68 -18.13 -2.01
CA ASP A 476 -3.94 -18.89 -0.78
C ASP A 476 -3.46 -18.13 0.46
N LEU A 477 -2.31 -17.46 0.35
CA LEU A 477 -1.80 -16.62 1.43
C LEU A 477 -2.78 -15.48 1.74
N GLN A 478 -3.29 -14.79 0.72
CA GLN A 478 -4.29 -13.71 0.90
C GLN A 478 -5.49 -14.19 1.73
N ARG A 479 -5.97 -15.41 1.49
CA ARG A 479 -7.06 -16.03 2.24
C ARG A 479 -6.67 -16.38 3.68
N ALA A 480 -5.49 -16.94 3.88
CA ALA A 480 -5.00 -17.33 5.20
C ALA A 480 -4.73 -16.11 6.11
N LEU A 481 -4.25 -15.00 5.56
CA LEU A 481 -3.99 -13.77 6.32
C LEU A 481 -5.24 -13.22 7.01
N LEU A 482 -6.42 -13.36 6.38
CA LEU A 482 -7.69 -12.90 6.95
C LEU A 482 -8.19 -13.74 8.12
N LEU A 483 -7.56 -14.89 8.40
CA LEU A 483 -7.87 -15.72 9.57
C LEU A 483 -7.11 -15.30 10.82
N LEU A 484 -6.11 -14.42 10.70
CA LEU A 484 -5.28 -14.01 11.84
C LEU A 484 -6.11 -13.40 12.96
N SER A 485 -5.73 -13.68 14.20
CA SER A 485 -6.26 -12.98 15.38
C SER A 485 -5.83 -11.50 15.39
N PRO A 486 -6.45 -10.63 16.23
CA PRO A 486 -6.03 -9.24 16.38
C PRO A 486 -4.55 -9.08 16.74
N ASP A 487 -4.09 -9.84 17.73
CA ASP A 487 -2.72 -9.76 18.22
C ASP A 487 -1.74 -10.31 17.19
N SER A 488 -2.11 -11.42 16.53
CA SER A 488 -1.27 -12.01 15.49
C SER A 488 -1.21 -11.18 14.21
N ALA A 489 -2.29 -10.48 13.83
CA ALA A 489 -2.26 -9.51 12.75
C ALA A 489 -1.31 -8.35 13.07
N GLN A 490 -1.36 -7.83 14.31
CA GLN A 490 -0.43 -6.77 14.74
C GLN A 490 1.02 -7.26 14.78
N HIS A 491 1.27 -8.48 15.24
CA HIS A 491 2.60 -9.07 15.23
C HIS A 491 3.13 -9.26 13.80
N LEU A 492 2.28 -9.69 12.88
CA LEU A 492 2.66 -9.90 11.49
C LEU A 492 3.04 -8.59 10.77
N ARG A 493 2.42 -7.46 11.12
CA ARG A 493 2.82 -6.13 10.61
C ARG A 493 4.28 -5.82 10.88
N THR A 494 4.84 -6.28 12.00
CA THR A 494 6.25 -6.07 12.34
C THR A 494 7.17 -7.02 11.57
N LEU A 495 6.74 -8.27 11.36
CA LEU A 495 7.55 -9.31 10.72
C LEU A 495 7.56 -9.25 9.19
N ALA A 496 6.45 -8.77 8.61
CA ALA A 496 6.18 -8.71 7.19
C ALA A 496 5.29 -7.49 6.87
N PRO A 497 5.80 -6.25 7.04
CA PRO A 497 5.02 -5.01 6.88
C PRO A 497 4.45 -4.83 5.47
N MET A 498 5.06 -5.42 4.43
CA MET A 498 4.53 -5.40 3.07
C MET A 498 3.16 -6.09 2.94
N LEU A 499 2.79 -6.97 3.87
CA LEU A 499 1.50 -7.68 3.86
C LEU A 499 0.37 -6.90 4.54
N GLU A 500 0.61 -5.70 5.06
CA GLU A 500 -0.33 -4.96 5.90
C GLU A 500 -1.72 -4.76 5.26
N GLU A 501 -1.79 -4.48 3.95
CA GLU A 501 -3.05 -4.25 3.24
C GLU A 501 -3.98 -5.49 3.19
N PHE A 502 -3.44 -6.68 3.42
CA PHE A 502 -4.19 -7.95 3.40
C PHE A 502 -4.62 -8.43 4.79
N LEU A 503 -4.16 -7.74 5.85
CA LEU A 503 -4.43 -8.16 7.22
C LEU A 503 -5.86 -7.76 7.63
N PRO A 504 -6.52 -8.57 8.46
CA PRO A 504 -7.85 -8.26 8.94
C PRO A 504 -7.84 -6.95 9.72
N ARG A 505 -8.76 -6.05 9.39
CA ARG A 505 -8.98 -4.81 10.12
C ARG A 505 -9.95 -5.06 11.25
N PHE A 506 -9.46 -4.97 12.47
CA PHE A 506 -10.31 -5.04 13.66
C PHE A 506 -10.78 -3.65 14.01
N THR A 507 -12.06 -3.37 13.77
CA THR A 507 -12.69 -2.23 14.40
C THR A 507 -12.78 -2.53 15.89
N ALA A 508 -11.93 -1.90 16.71
CA ALA A 508 -12.17 -1.90 18.15
C ALA A 508 -13.62 -1.47 18.38
N ARG A 509 -14.40 -2.28 19.12
CA ARG A 509 -15.71 -1.84 19.60
C ARG A 509 -15.48 -0.51 20.32
N PRO A 510 -16.18 0.57 19.98
CA PRO A 510 -16.11 1.79 20.78
C PRO A 510 -16.45 1.41 22.22
N ALA A 511 -15.61 1.77 23.19
CA ALA A 511 -15.81 1.43 24.61
C ALA A 511 -17.13 1.95 25.21
N PHE A 512 -17.90 2.72 24.44
CA PHE A 512 -19.17 3.34 24.82
C PHE A 512 -20.41 2.69 24.22
N LEU A 513 -20.28 1.57 23.48
CA LEU A 513 -21.42 0.75 23.09
C LEU A 513 -21.33 -0.61 23.80
N PRO A 514 -22.40 -1.02 24.52
CA PRO A 514 -22.42 -2.31 25.24
C PRO A 514 -22.27 -3.52 24.32
#